data_AF-A0A918L819-F1
#
_entry.id   AF-A0A918L819-F1
#
_cell.length_a   1.000
_cell.length_b   1.000
_cell.length_c   1.000
_cell.angle_alpha   90.00
_cell.angle_beta   90.00
_cell.angle_gamma   90.00
#
_symmetry.space_group_name_H-M   'P 1'
#
loop_
_entity.id
_entity.type
_entity.pdbx_description
1 polymer ?
#
loop_
_entity_poly.entity_id
_entity_poly.type
_entity_poly.pdbx_seq_one_letter_code
_entity_poly.pdbx_strand_id
1 'polypeptide(L)'
;MTQVTAGKGSAQTALPIRVHDLLLVLAGRLDDDALAEARELVAATEVDRALEFVVGCLVAGPIALTQDEQAELHDLMVAAHCDPTVAARVPVSETAAALRHRFVAGRVDGVSPEDGVAEAAARVLDVLPDIRAVWAVWRTTPAGAVSGPVPHRVVLIGVGPGGFAPATAYRVQHALRRAGLTASVEVLREGADHSDYHHAAVRYATEVMAERASLPPATGSPAPAQPAAAPAAPPQPDPEPVSGPSWMEEAPQTGPSDSLNDNELDLLRQLQEELARREQADGAAPQPGWQGDLSGGNHPFDWHEANTMVNGVPLQPPDQRS
;
A
#
# COMPACT_ATOMS: atom_id res chain seq x y z
N MET A 1 -11.05 -29.24 27.08
CA MET A 1 -10.40 -29.39 25.76
C MET A 1 -11.04 -28.36 24.84
N THR A 2 -10.44 -27.18 24.77
CA THR A 2 -10.95 -26.06 23.97
C THR A 2 -10.22 -26.10 22.64
N GLN A 3 -10.95 -26.37 21.55
CA GLN A 3 -10.39 -26.34 20.21
C GLN A 3 -10.08 -24.90 19.82
N VAL A 4 -8.80 -24.59 19.64
CA VAL A 4 -8.35 -23.39 18.93
C VAL A 4 -8.55 -23.66 17.44
N THR A 5 -9.45 -22.91 16.82
CA THR A 5 -9.70 -22.97 15.38
C THR A 5 -8.55 -22.24 14.68
N ALA A 6 -7.61 -22.99 14.12
CA ALA A 6 -6.55 -22.43 13.29
C ALA A 6 -7.14 -21.71 12.07
N GLY A 7 -6.65 -20.49 11.81
CA GLY A 7 -7.11 -19.58 10.76
C GLY A 7 -7.08 -20.23 9.38
N LYS A 8 -8.24 -20.30 8.74
CA LYS A 8 -8.45 -20.91 7.42
C LYS A 8 -8.62 -19.87 6.30
N GLY A 9 -8.28 -18.60 6.58
CA GLY A 9 -8.58 -17.46 5.69
C GLY A 9 -7.43 -16.97 4.80
N SER A 10 -6.16 -17.19 5.14
CA SER A 10 -5.03 -16.58 4.41
C SER A 10 -4.64 -17.32 3.12
N ALA A 11 -4.93 -18.62 3.03
CA ALA A 11 -4.45 -19.47 1.92
C ALA A 11 -5.10 -19.20 0.54
N GLN A 12 -6.16 -18.40 0.46
CA GLN A 12 -6.84 -18.06 -0.81
C GLN A 12 -6.50 -16.67 -1.35
N THR A 13 -5.75 -15.87 -0.58
CA THR A 13 -5.42 -14.50 -0.98
C THR A 13 -4.16 -14.50 -1.85
N ALA A 14 -4.19 -13.79 -2.98
CA ALA A 14 -3.05 -13.71 -3.90
C ALA A 14 -1.81 -13.12 -3.20
N LEU A 15 -0.62 -13.64 -3.54
CA LEU A 15 0.64 -13.28 -2.88
C LEU A 15 0.89 -11.76 -2.81
N PRO A 16 0.73 -10.96 -3.89
CA PRO A 16 0.94 -9.50 -3.81
C PRO A 16 0.01 -8.80 -2.82
N ILE A 17 -1.20 -9.34 -2.60
CA ILE A 17 -2.16 -8.79 -1.64
C ILE A 17 -1.68 -9.08 -0.21
N ARG A 18 -1.20 -10.29 0.07
CA ARG A 18 -0.64 -10.62 1.39
C ARG A 18 0.59 -9.77 1.71
N VAL A 19 1.47 -9.55 0.73
CA VAL A 19 2.63 -8.66 0.92
C VAL A 19 2.17 -7.22 1.18
N HIS A 20 1.16 -6.73 0.46
CA HIS A 20 0.56 -5.43 0.76
C HIS A 20 0.01 -5.33 2.18
N ASP A 21 -0.69 -6.37 2.66
CA ASP A 21 -1.22 -6.39 4.02
C ASP A 21 -0.08 -6.36 5.07
N LEU A 22 1.03 -7.08 4.84
CA LEU A 22 2.23 -6.96 5.68
C LEU A 22 2.80 -5.53 5.65
N LEU A 23 2.86 -4.89 4.47
CA LEU A 23 3.34 -3.51 4.36
C LEU A 23 2.44 -2.51 5.09
N LEU A 24 1.12 -2.75 5.16
CA LEU A 24 0.24 -1.96 6.03
C LEU A 24 0.61 -2.16 7.50
N VAL A 25 0.83 -3.38 7.97
CA VAL A 25 1.23 -3.63 9.37
C VAL A 25 2.54 -2.90 9.74
N LEU A 26 3.43 -2.71 8.75
CA LEU A 26 4.69 -1.98 8.92
C LEU A 26 4.57 -0.44 8.76
N ALA A 27 3.39 0.08 8.41
CA ALA A 27 3.16 1.52 8.28
C ALA A 27 3.49 2.26 9.59
N GLY A 28 4.29 3.33 9.50
CA GLY A 28 4.79 4.08 10.65
C GLY A 28 6.03 3.48 11.31
N ARG A 29 6.26 2.16 11.19
CA ARG A 29 7.47 1.48 11.68
C ARG A 29 8.61 1.52 10.68
N LEU A 30 8.31 1.45 9.38
CA LEU A 30 9.24 1.71 8.30
C LEU A 30 9.18 3.18 7.88
N ASP A 31 10.26 3.67 7.29
CA ASP A 31 10.33 5.01 6.68
C ASP A 31 9.33 5.08 5.51
N ASP A 32 8.65 6.23 5.33
CA ASP A 32 7.58 6.34 4.33
C ASP A 32 8.10 6.14 2.89
N ASP A 33 9.33 6.55 2.61
CA ASP A 33 9.97 6.36 1.31
C ASP A 33 10.29 4.90 1.04
N ALA A 34 10.77 4.15 2.05
CA ALA A 34 10.99 2.71 1.94
C ALA A 34 9.66 1.97 1.73
N LEU A 35 8.60 2.35 2.44
CA LEU A 35 7.25 1.79 2.22
C LEU A 35 6.73 2.09 0.82
N ALA A 36 6.97 3.31 0.30
CA ALA A 36 6.60 3.68 -1.06
C ALA A 36 7.30 2.80 -2.10
N GLU A 37 8.62 2.61 -1.95
CA GLU A 37 9.43 1.80 -2.85
C GLU A 37 9.03 0.32 -2.81
N ALA A 38 8.81 -0.24 -1.62
CA ALA A 38 8.31 -1.61 -1.48
C ALA A 38 6.96 -1.81 -2.17
N ARG A 39 6.03 -0.84 -2.03
CA ARG A 39 4.71 -0.87 -2.70
C ARG A 39 4.82 -0.78 -4.21
N GLU A 40 5.76 0.02 -4.71
CA GLU A 40 6.07 0.10 -6.13
C GLU A 40 6.56 -1.25 -6.67
N LEU A 41 7.51 -1.90 -5.99
CA LEU A 41 8.00 -3.23 -6.36
C LEU A 41 6.87 -4.28 -6.38
N VAL A 42 6.01 -4.30 -5.36
CA VAL A 42 4.84 -5.21 -5.33
C VAL A 42 3.89 -4.94 -6.49
N ALA A 43 3.61 -3.67 -6.81
CA ALA A 43 2.76 -3.30 -7.94
C ALA A 43 3.39 -3.62 -9.30
N ALA A 44 4.72 -3.57 -9.40
CA ALA A 44 5.51 -3.97 -10.55
C ALA A 44 5.67 -5.50 -10.67
N THR A 45 5.02 -6.28 -9.79
CA THR A 45 5.11 -7.75 -9.71
C THR A 45 6.49 -8.30 -9.31
N GLU A 46 7.36 -7.44 -8.79
CA GLU A 46 8.70 -7.77 -8.27
C GLU A 46 8.62 -8.11 -6.77
N VAL A 47 7.80 -9.12 -6.45
CA VAL A 47 7.46 -9.48 -5.06
C VAL A 47 8.68 -9.99 -4.28
N ASP A 48 9.54 -10.75 -4.93
CA ASP A 48 10.81 -11.24 -4.39
C ASP A 48 11.72 -10.08 -3.95
N ARG A 49 11.93 -9.12 -4.84
CA ARG A 49 12.73 -7.92 -4.56
C ARG A 49 12.09 -7.06 -3.47
N ALA A 50 10.76 -6.94 -3.46
CA ALA A 50 10.05 -6.22 -2.41
C ALA A 50 10.30 -6.83 -1.03
N LEU A 51 10.22 -8.16 -0.92
CA LEU A 51 10.43 -8.86 0.35
C LEU A 51 11.87 -8.77 0.84
N GLU A 52 12.84 -8.98 -0.05
CA GLU A 52 14.26 -8.82 0.28
C GLU A 52 14.60 -7.38 0.72
N PHE A 53 14.04 -6.40 0.01
CA PHE A 53 14.19 -4.98 0.37
C PHE A 53 13.60 -4.67 1.74
N VAL A 54 12.39 -5.16 2.03
CA VAL A 54 11.73 -4.99 3.34
C VAL A 54 12.56 -5.63 4.45
N VAL A 55 13.04 -6.86 4.28
CA VAL A 55 13.94 -7.51 5.26
C VAL A 55 15.19 -6.67 5.49
N GLY A 56 15.80 -6.15 4.43
CA GLY A 56 16.95 -5.25 4.51
C GLY A 56 16.65 -4.02 5.37
N CYS A 57 15.52 -3.35 5.14
CA CYS A 57 15.10 -2.19 5.91
C CYS A 57 14.84 -2.52 7.39
N LEU A 58 14.18 -3.66 7.66
CA LEU A 58 13.90 -4.10 9.03
C LEU A 58 15.18 -4.40 9.82
N VAL A 59 16.17 -5.04 9.19
CA VAL A 59 17.47 -5.36 9.81
C VAL A 59 18.31 -4.09 10.01
N ALA A 60 18.32 -3.19 9.03
CA ALA A 60 19.08 -1.94 9.09
C ALA A 60 18.50 -0.93 10.09
N GLY A 61 17.18 -0.88 10.23
CA GLY A 61 16.42 -0.02 11.15
C GLY A 61 16.20 -0.59 12.55
N PRO A 62 16.93 -1.64 12.94
CA PRO A 62 16.53 -2.70 13.90
C PRO A 62 15.04 -2.72 14.30
N ILE A 63 14.14 -2.80 13.32
CA ILE A 63 12.70 -2.79 13.55
C ILE A 63 12.27 -4.20 13.94
N ALA A 64 11.88 -4.38 15.21
CA ALA A 64 11.45 -5.67 15.72
C ALA A 64 10.07 -6.05 15.18
N LEU A 65 9.88 -7.31 14.79
CA LEU A 65 8.59 -7.92 14.44
C LEU A 65 8.00 -8.71 15.62
N THR A 66 6.68 -8.91 15.61
CA THR A 66 6.06 -9.94 16.47
C THR A 66 6.35 -11.34 15.90
N GLN A 67 6.10 -12.40 16.69
CA GLN A 67 6.24 -13.77 16.18
C GLN A 67 5.32 -14.05 14.99
N ASP A 68 4.08 -13.57 15.05
CA ASP A 68 3.10 -13.74 13.97
C ASP A 68 3.52 -13.01 12.69
N GLU A 69 4.05 -11.78 12.83
CA GLU A 69 4.60 -11.01 11.70
C GLU A 69 5.83 -11.70 11.09
N GLN A 70 6.72 -12.24 11.92
CA GLN A 70 7.89 -12.97 11.44
C GLN A 70 7.49 -14.27 10.72
N ALA A 71 6.51 -15.00 11.24
CA ALA A 71 6.00 -16.21 10.62
C ALA A 71 5.36 -15.91 9.25
N GLU A 72 4.53 -14.86 9.16
CA GLU A 72 3.95 -14.43 7.89
C GLU A 72 5.03 -13.97 6.90
N LEU A 73 6.03 -13.18 7.34
CA LEU A 73 7.15 -12.79 6.48
C LEU A 73 7.91 -14.01 5.95
N HIS A 74 8.22 -14.98 6.81
CA HIS A 74 8.86 -16.23 6.41
C HIS A 74 8.04 -16.97 5.34
N ASP A 75 6.73 -17.13 5.54
CA ASP A 75 5.85 -17.82 4.60
C ASP A 75 5.73 -17.07 3.27
N LEU A 76 5.74 -15.74 3.28
CA LEU A 76 5.76 -14.91 2.08
C LEU A 76 7.07 -15.08 1.30
N MET A 77 8.21 -15.14 1.99
CA MET A 77 9.51 -15.40 1.35
C MET A 77 9.56 -16.77 0.70
N VAL A 78 9.06 -17.81 1.37
CA VAL A 78 8.96 -19.15 0.79
C VAL A 78 8.06 -19.14 -0.46
N ALA A 79 6.90 -18.50 -0.38
CA ALA A 79 5.96 -18.41 -1.50
C ALA A 79 6.51 -17.62 -2.70
N ALA A 80 7.39 -16.65 -2.44
CA ALA A 80 8.08 -15.86 -3.45
C ALA A 80 9.38 -16.52 -3.97
N HIS A 81 9.75 -17.69 -3.45
CA HIS A 81 11.02 -18.37 -3.74
C HIS A 81 12.29 -17.59 -3.34
N CYS A 82 12.18 -16.71 -2.33
CA CYS A 82 13.33 -16.06 -1.71
C CYS A 82 13.99 -16.98 -0.67
N ASP A 83 15.18 -16.63 -0.19
CA ASP A 83 15.80 -17.32 0.96
C ASP A 83 15.13 -16.90 2.28
N PRO A 84 14.34 -17.75 2.94
CA PRO A 84 13.62 -17.37 4.16
C PRO A 84 14.56 -17.24 5.38
N THR A 85 15.80 -17.74 5.30
CA THR A 85 16.73 -17.68 6.44
C THR A 85 17.18 -16.26 6.76
N VAL A 86 17.08 -15.35 5.79
CA VAL A 86 17.37 -13.92 6.00
C VAL A 86 16.33 -13.24 6.90
N ALA A 87 15.07 -13.71 6.90
CA ALA A 87 14.03 -13.21 7.81
C ALA A 87 14.34 -13.53 9.28
N ALA A 88 15.10 -14.59 9.56
CA ALA A 88 15.54 -14.93 10.92
C ALA A 88 16.52 -13.91 11.52
N ARG A 89 17.07 -13.00 10.70
CA ARG A 89 17.95 -11.90 11.15
C ARG A 89 17.16 -10.69 11.67
N VAL A 90 15.87 -10.62 11.38
CA VAL A 90 15.02 -9.53 11.86
C VAL A 90 14.77 -9.70 13.36
N PRO A 91 14.96 -8.65 14.18
CA PRO A 91 14.68 -8.74 15.61
C PRO A 91 13.24 -9.16 15.88
N VAL A 92 13.01 -9.98 16.90
CA VAL A 92 11.67 -10.41 17.32
C VAL A 92 11.39 -9.88 18.72
N SER A 93 10.21 -9.29 18.91
CA SER A 93 9.74 -8.84 20.21
C SER A 93 8.25 -9.11 20.36
N GLU A 94 7.86 -9.77 21.47
CA GLU A 94 6.45 -9.96 21.86
C GLU A 94 5.75 -8.62 22.08
N THR A 95 6.51 -7.62 22.52
CA THR A 95 6.07 -6.24 22.62
C THR A 95 6.82 -5.49 21.52
N ALA A 96 6.34 -5.58 20.28
CA ALA A 96 6.73 -4.59 19.29
C ALA A 96 6.36 -3.24 19.92
N ALA A 97 7.37 -2.41 20.22
CA ALA A 97 7.13 -1.11 20.84
C ALA A 97 6.23 -0.34 19.87
N ALA A 98 4.94 -0.24 20.19
CA ALA A 98 3.98 0.43 19.34
C ALA A 98 4.38 1.91 19.29
N LEU A 99 5.03 2.31 18.20
CA LEU A 99 5.28 3.71 17.90
C LEU A 99 3.91 4.40 17.88
N ARG A 100 3.64 5.22 18.88
CA ARG A 100 2.38 5.94 18.94
C ARG A 100 2.46 7.14 18.03
N HIS A 101 1.87 6.99 16.85
CA HIS A 101 1.75 8.09 15.94
C HIS A 101 0.64 9.05 16.35
N ARG A 102 0.90 10.35 16.19
CA ARG A 102 -0.09 11.40 16.43
C ARG A 102 -0.62 11.92 15.12
N PHE A 103 -1.93 11.85 14.96
CA PHE A 103 -2.64 12.38 13.82
C PHE A 103 -3.40 13.63 14.21
N VAL A 104 -3.46 14.61 13.30
CA VAL A 104 -4.21 15.85 13.49
C VAL A 104 -5.06 16.14 12.28
N ALA A 105 -6.29 16.58 12.54
CA ALA A 105 -7.17 17.16 11.54
C ALA A 105 -6.87 18.65 11.36
N GLY A 106 -7.30 19.22 10.24
CA GLY A 106 -7.21 20.66 9.98
C GLY A 106 -5.88 21.09 9.36
N ARG A 107 -5.63 22.41 9.36
CA ARG A 107 -4.53 23.03 8.62
C ARG A 107 -3.22 23.00 9.40
N VAL A 108 -2.13 22.70 8.70
CA VAL A 108 -0.75 23.00 9.16
C VAL A 108 -0.12 23.94 8.14
N ASP A 109 0.49 25.03 8.62
CA ASP A 109 1.06 26.10 7.78
C ASP A 109 0.10 26.62 6.69
N GLY A 110 -1.19 26.68 7.03
CA GLY A 110 -2.26 27.14 6.14
C GLY A 110 -2.79 26.11 5.15
N VAL A 111 -2.21 24.90 5.10
CA VAL A 111 -2.57 23.82 4.16
C VAL A 111 -3.30 22.70 4.89
N SER A 112 -4.47 22.32 4.39
CA SER A 112 -5.22 21.14 4.86
C SER A 112 -4.63 19.84 4.27
N PRO A 113 -4.79 18.68 4.91
CA PRO A 113 -4.23 17.43 4.40
C PRO A 113 -4.85 16.99 3.07
N GLU A 114 -6.12 17.31 2.83
CA GLU A 114 -6.85 17.01 1.59
C GLU A 114 -6.51 17.94 0.42
N ASP A 115 -5.87 19.09 0.68
CA ASP A 115 -5.58 20.10 -0.34
C ASP A 115 -4.73 19.51 -1.48
N GLY A 116 -5.28 19.59 -2.69
CA GLY A 116 -4.65 19.10 -3.93
C GLY A 116 -4.74 17.59 -4.17
N VAL A 117 -5.19 16.80 -3.19
CA VAL A 117 -5.23 15.32 -3.31
C VAL A 117 -6.21 14.88 -4.40
N ALA A 118 -7.43 15.43 -4.40
CA ALA A 118 -8.47 15.10 -5.39
C ALA A 118 -8.00 15.41 -6.82
N GLU A 119 -7.47 16.61 -7.05
CA GLU A 119 -6.99 17.07 -8.37
C GLU A 119 -5.84 16.20 -8.88
N ALA A 120 -4.86 15.92 -8.03
CA ALA A 120 -3.70 15.11 -8.38
C ALA A 120 -4.09 13.66 -8.72
N ALA A 121 -5.02 13.07 -7.97
CA ALA A 121 -5.40 11.67 -8.09
C ALA A 121 -6.58 11.41 -9.05
N ALA A 122 -7.32 12.44 -9.49
CA ALA A 122 -8.57 12.31 -10.25
C ALA A 122 -8.51 11.27 -11.38
N ARG A 123 -7.57 11.44 -12.33
CA ARG A 123 -7.41 10.54 -13.48
C ARG A 123 -7.13 9.08 -13.11
N VAL A 124 -6.47 8.86 -11.96
CA VAL A 124 -6.15 7.52 -11.48
C VAL A 124 -7.37 6.92 -10.79
N LEU A 125 -8.05 7.69 -9.93
CA LEU A 125 -9.24 7.25 -9.21
C LEU A 125 -10.42 6.92 -10.13
N ASP A 126 -10.53 7.60 -11.29
CA ASP A 126 -11.60 7.36 -12.28
C ASP A 126 -11.54 5.97 -12.94
N VAL A 127 -10.35 5.38 -13.01
CA VAL A 127 -10.12 4.11 -13.71
C VAL A 127 -9.76 2.96 -12.76
N LEU A 128 -9.62 3.24 -11.46
CA LEU A 128 -9.39 2.20 -10.47
C LEU A 128 -10.73 1.56 -10.06
N PRO A 129 -10.84 0.23 -10.11
CA PRO A 129 -12.06 -0.44 -9.72
C PRO A 129 -12.27 -0.33 -8.21
N ASP A 130 -13.53 -0.21 -7.84
CA ASP A 130 -14.00 -0.43 -6.47
C ASP A 130 -13.38 0.48 -5.39
N ILE A 131 -12.97 1.69 -5.76
CA ILE A 131 -12.58 2.72 -4.80
C ILE A 131 -13.83 3.25 -4.09
N ARG A 132 -13.89 3.07 -2.78
CA ARG A 132 -15.04 3.41 -1.93
C ARG A 132 -14.97 4.82 -1.38
N ALA A 133 -13.80 5.22 -0.89
CA ALA A 133 -13.57 6.53 -0.31
C ALA A 133 -12.08 6.85 -0.26
N VAL A 134 -11.78 8.15 -0.15
CA VAL A 134 -10.44 8.69 -0.03
C VAL A 134 -10.46 9.69 1.11
N TRP A 135 -9.50 9.59 2.02
CA TRP A 135 -9.31 10.53 3.12
C TRP A 135 -7.86 10.98 3.18
N ALA A 136 -7.64 12.11 3.83
CA ALA A 136 -6.30 12.61 4.11
C ALA A 136 -6.19 13.09 5.55
N VAL A 137 -5.01 12.91 6.14
CA VAL A 137 -4.70 13.33 7.51
C VAL A 137 -3.23 13.75 7.62
N TRP A 138 -2.91 14.61 8.58
CA TRP A 138 -1.53 14.92 8.95
C TRP A 138 -1.05 13.99 10.05
N ARG A 139 0.09 13.33 9.84
CA ARG A 139 0.86 12.66 10.89
C ARG A 139 1.94 13.61 11.39
N THR A 140 1.97 13.86 12.70
CA THR A 140 2.89 14.84 13.33
C THR A 140 4.08 14.18 14.03
N THR A 141 4.15 12.85 13.99
CA THR A 141 5.29 12.07 14.46
C THR A 141 6.04 11.46 13.28
N PRO A 142 7.36 11.30 13.38
CA PRO A 142 8.14 10.65 12.35
C PRO A 142 7.78 9.17 12.22
N ALA A 143 8.05 8.59 11.06
CA ALA A 143 8.01 7.15 10.81
C ALA A 143 9.43 6.62 10.58
N GLY A 144 9.64 5.37 10.95
CA GLY A 144 10.90 4.66 10.77
C GLY A 144 12.11 5.24 11.51
N ALA A 145 13.27 4.64 11.23
CA ALA A 145 14.53 4.99 11.86
C ALA A 145 15.19 6.22 11.19
N VAL A 146 14.92 6.44 9.90
CA VAL A 146 15.38 7.58 9.11
C VAL A 146 14.18 8.49 8.85
N SER A 147 13.88 9.29 9.86
CA SER A 147 12.68 10.10 9.91
C SER A 147 12.61 11.16 8.80
N GLY A 148 11.57 11.07 7.97
CA GLY A 148 11.19 12.14 7.04
C GLY A 148 10.60 13.38 7.73
N PRO A 149 10.31 14.45 6.97
CA PRO A 149 9.77 15.69 7.52
C PRO A 149 8.38 15.50 8.15
N VAL A 150 8.13 16.21 9.24
CA VAL A 150 6.81 16.30 9.90
C VAL A 150 6.28 17.75 9.84
N PRO A 151 4.95 17.96 9.67
CA PRO A 151 3.93 16.94 9.49
C PRO A 151 4.05 16.21 8.13
N HIS A 152 3.71 14.93 8.12
CA HIS A 152 3.67 14.10 6.93
C HIS A 152 2.21 13.85 6.51
N ARG A 153 1.90 13.99 5.22
CA ARG A 153 0.55 13.72 4.71
C ARG A 153 0.35 12.22 4.58
N VAL A 154 -0.74 11.70 5.13
CA VAL A 154 -1.15 10.30 4.96
C VAL A 154 -2.48 10.31 4.21
N VAL A 155 -2.52 9.66 3.05
CA VAL A 155 -3.72 9.48 2.23
C VAL A 155 -4.23 8.06 2.40
N LEU A 156 -5.43 7.92 2.95
CA LEU A 156 -6.09 6.65 3.21
C LEU A 156 -7.10 6.38 2.10
N ILE A 157 -7.11 5.17 1.55
CA ILE A 157 -8.02 4.80 0.46
C ILE A 157 -8.74 3.51 0.83
N GLY A 158 -10.06 3.56 0.92
CA GLY A 158 -10.91 2.39 1.11
C GLY A 158 -11.18 1.70 -0.23
N VAL A 159 -10.93 0.39 -0.32
CA VAL A 159 -11.25 -0.41 -1.51
C VAL A 159 -12.15 -1.60 -1.17
N GLY A 160 -13.12 -1.85 -2.03
CA GLY A 160 -13.99 -3.04 -1.91
C GLY A 160 -13.35 -4.31 -2.49
N PRO A 161 -14.10 -5.44 -2.50
CA PRO A 161 -13.60 -6.74 -2.94
C PRO A 161 -13.11 -6.82 -4.40
N GLY A 162 -13.59 -5.94 -5.27
CA GLY A 162 -13.16 -5.84 -6.68
C GLY A 162 -11.93 -4.96 -6.89
N GLY A 163 -11.45 -4.30 -5.83
CA GLY A 163 -10.28 -3.42 -5.87
C GLY A 163 -8.97 -4.21 -5.75
N PHE A 164 -7.90 -3.68 -6.34
CA PHE A 164 -6.56 -4.25 -6.20
C PHE A 164 -5.65 -3.27 -5.45
N ALA A 165 -5.42 -3.56 -4.16
CA ALA A 165 -4.76 -2.64 -3.24
C ALA A 165 -3.32 -2.27 -3.64
N PRO A 166 -2.44 -3.20 -4.09
CA PRO A 166 -1.08 -2.84 -4.51
C PRO A 166 -1.06 -1.82 -5.65
N ALA A 167 -1.85 -2.06 -6.72
CA ALA A 167 -1.89 -1.12 -7.84
C ALA A 167 -2.55 0.21 -7.47
N THR A 168 -3.52 0.20 -6.56
CA THR A 168 -4.15 1.43 -6.06
C THR A 168 -3.12 2.28 -5.32
N ALA A 169 -2.35 1.67 -4.41
CA ALA A 169 -1.33 2.35 -3.62
C ALA A 169 -0.28 2.99 -4.54
N TYR A 170 0.31 2.19 -5.43
CA TYR A 170 1.32 2.65 -6.37
C TYR A 170 0.81 3.77 -7.28
N ARG A 171 -0.34 3.58 -7.96
CA ARG A 171 -0.82 4.54 -8.94
C ARG A 171 -1.22 5.88 -8.32
N VAL A 172 -1.84 5.85 -7.15
CA VAL A 172 -2.21 7.09 -6.45
C VAL A 172 -0.97 7.77 -5.90
N GLN A 173 -0.04 7.04 -5.27
CA GLN A 173 1.20 7.62 -4.77
C GLN A 173 2.03 8.26 -5.89
N HIS A 174 2.14 7.58 -7.03
CA HIS A 174 2.79 8.13 -8.22
C HIS A 174 2.10 9.41 -8.73
N ALA A 175 0.76 9.45 -8.71
CA ALA A 175 0.01 10.64 -9.11
C ALA A 175 0.25 11.83 -8.18
N LEU A 176 0.24 11.61 -6.86
CA LEU A 176 0.53 12.63 -5.85
C LEU A 176 1.96 13.16 -5.99
N ARG A 177 2.95 12.27 -6.14
CA ARG A 177 4.35 12.64 -6.32
C ARG A 177 4.56 13.50 -7.57
N ARG A 178 3.92 13.16 -8.70
CA ARG A 178 3.99 13.99 -9.92
C ARG A 178 3.35 15.36 -9.77
N ALA A 179 2.39 15.51 -8.87
CA ALA A 179 1.80 16.80 -8.51
C ALA A 179 2.61 17.57 -7.45
N GLY A 180 3.76 17.05 -7.02
CA GLY A 180 4.60 17.66 -5.98
C GLY A 180 4.05 17.47 -4.57
N LEU A 181 3.12 16.54 -4.36
CA LEU A 181 2.55 16.25 -3.05
C LEU A 181 3.32 15.10 -2.40
N THR A 182 4.06 15.40 -1.34
CA THR A 182 4.71 14.40 -0.49
C THR A 182 3.68 13.76 0.44
N ALA A 183 3.38 12.49 0.22
CA ALA A 183 2.42 11.74 1.03
C ALA A 183 2.73 10.24 1.05
N SER A 184 2.39 9.58 2.16
CA SER A 184 2.24 8.13 2.23
C SER A 184 0.81 7.77 1.79
N VAL A 185 0.68 6.67 1.04
CA VAL A 185 -0.62 6.18 0.56
C VAL A 185 -0.91 4.82 1.18
N GLU A 186 -1.95 4.76 2.00
CA GLU A 186 -2.39 3.58 2.74
C GLU A 186 -3.72 3.08 2.15
N VAL A 187 -3.71 1.88 1.57
CA VAL A 187 -4.91 1.32 0.93
C VAL A 187 -5.50 0.22 1.79
N LEU A 188 -6.69 0.50 2.34
CA LEU A 188 -7.39 -0.33 3.30
C LEU A 188 -8.47 -1.14 2.58
N ARG A 189 -8.39 -2.47 2.69
CA ARG A 189 -9.36 -3.38 2.09
C ARG A 189 -10.55 -3.59 3.03
N GLU A 190 -11.73 -3.67 2.45
CA GLU A 190 -12.95 -4.04 3.18
C GLU A 190 -12.82 -5.44 3.79
N GLY A 191 -13.20 -5.56 5.07
CA GLY A 191 -13.13 -6.83 5.81
C GLY A 191 -11.73 -7.30 6.21
N ALA A 192 -10.67 -6.55 5.91
CA ALA A 192 -9.33 -6.80 6.44
C ALA A 192 -9.18 -6.15 7.82
N ASP A 193 -8.42 -6.79 8.71
CA ASP A 193 -8.02 -6.20 9.97
C ASP A 193 -7.03 -5.06 9.74
N HIS A 194 -7.15 -3.98 10.51
CA HIS A 194 -6.29 -2.81 10.42
C HIS A 194 -5.55 -2.61 11.74
N SER A 195 -4.34 -2.07 11.69
CA SER A 195 -3.57 -1.77 12.89
C SER A 195 -4.09 -0.52 13.62
N ASP A 196 -3.74 -0.37 14.90
CA ASP A 196 -4.04 0.84 15.70
C ASP A 196 -3.59 2.13 15.00
N TYR A 197 -2.49 2.07 14.24
CA TYR A 197 -2.02 3.17 13.39
C TYR A 197 -3.10 3.66 12.43
N HIS A 198 -3.73 2.74 11.70
CA HIS A 198 -4.76 3.06 10.71
C HIS A 198 -6.07 3.48 11.36
N HIS A 199 -6.48 2.82 12.44
CA HIS A 199 -7.64 3.24 13.21
C HIS A 199 -7.48 4.68 13.75
N ALA A 200 -6.29 5.01 14.26
CA ALA A 200 -5.98 6.36 14.69
C ALA A 200 -5.96 7.35 13.52
N ALA A 201 -5.36 6.99 12.38
CA ALA A 201 -5.31 7.84 11.19
C ALA A 201 -6.71 8.18 10.67
N VAL A 202 -7.57 7.17 10.46
CA VAL A 202 -8.94 7.33 9.97
C VAL A 202 -9.77 8.20 10.90
N ARG A 203 -9.62 8.05 12.22
CA ARG A 203 -10.37 8.85 13.22
C ARG A 203 -10.17 10.37 13.08
N TYR A 204 -9.01 10.81 12.60
CA TYR A 204 -8.69 12.23 12.42
C TYR A 204 -8.68 12.65 10.94
N ALA A 205 -8.99 11.73 10.02
CA ALA A 205 -8.91 12.00 8.60
C ALA A 205 -10.08 12.85 8.13
N THR A 206 -9.81 13.70 7.14
CA THR A 206 -10.82 14.49 6.43
C THR A 206 -11.08 13.83 5.08
N GLU A 207 -12.34 13.71 4.70
CA GLU A 207 -12.71 13.11 3.42
C GLU A 207 -12.28 13.99 2.26
N VAL A 208 -11.65 13.38 1.27
CA VAL A 208 -11.25 14.03 0.03
C VAL A 208 -12.44 13.99 -0.91
N MET A 209 -13.13 15.12 -1.03
CA MET A 209 -14.24 15.30 -1.97
C MET A 209 -13.69 15.26 -3.40
N ALA A 210 -13.65 14.07 -4.00
CA ALA A 210 -13.50 13.95 -5.43
C ALA A 210 -14.83 14.31 -6.07
N GLU A 211 -14.85 15.31 -6.97
CA GLU A 211 -15.94 15.49 -7.92
C GLU A 211 -15.95 14.28 -8.87
N ARG A 212 -16.43 13.14 -8.39
CA ARG A 212 -16.79 12.04 -9.27
C ARG A 212 -17.94 12.56 -10.12
N ALA A 213 -17.73 12.65 -11.42
CA ALA A 213 -18.84 12.71 -12.36
C ALA A 213 -19.71 11.50 -12.03
N SER A 214 -20.87 11.75 -11.41
CA SER A 214 -21.83 10.72 -11.04
C SER A 214 -22.22 9.95 -12.29
N LEU A 215 -21.54 8.85 -12.55
CA LEU A 215 -22.08 7.85 -13.46
C LEU A 215 -23.31 7.30 -12.74
N PRO A 216 -24.50 7.35 -13.37
CA PRO A 216 -25.68 6.74 -12.78
C PRO A 216 -25.36 5.28 -12.44
N PRO A 217 -25.91 4.75 -11.33
CA PRO A 217 -25.73 3.34 -11.01
C PRO A 217 -26.10 2.55 -12.26
N ALA A 218 -25.20 1.66 -12.70
CA ALA A 218 -25.50 0.73 -13.78
C ALA A 218 -26.71 -0.10 -13.34
N THR A 219 -27.89 0.34 -13.76
CA THR A 219 -29.14 -0.36 -13.52
C THR A 219 -29.08 -1.66 -14.29
N GLY A 220 -28.84 -2.73 -13.54
CA GLY A 220 -29.12 -4.11 -13.94
C GLY A 220 -28.23 -4.63 -15.06
N SER A 221 -27.46 -5.67 -14.75
CA SER A 221 -27.16 -6.70 -15.75
C SER A 221 -28.47 -7.07 -16.46
N PRO A 222 -28.57 -6.95 -17.80
CA PRO A 222 -29.67 -7.57 -18.50
C PRO A 222 -29.59 -9.07 -18.23
N ALA A 223 -30.69 -9.63 -17.75
CA ALA A 223 -30.87 -11.06 -17.59
C ALA A 223 -30.44 -11.78 -18.88
N PRO A 224 -29.80 -12.97 -18.80
CA PRO A 224 -29.46 -13.73 -19.98
C PRO A 224 -30.74 -14.01 -20.76
N ALA A 225 -30.85 -13.40 -21.93
CA ALA A 225 -31.92 -13.66 -22.87
C ALA A 225 -31.90 -15.15 -23.22
N GLN A 226 -33.03 -15.82 -22.98
CA GLN A 226 -33.28 -17.16 -23.48
C GLN A 226 -33.00 -17.18 -24.99
N PRO A 227 -32.24 -18.16 -25.50
CA PRO A 227 -32.00 -18.26 -26.93
C PRO A 227 -33.30 -18.61 -27.64
N ALA A 228 -33.81 -17.64 -28.41
CA ALA A 228 -34.86 -17.86 -29.38
C ALA A 228 -34.36 -18.83 -30.47
N ALA A 229 -35.23 -19.78 -30.83
CA ALA A 229 -34.98 -20.82 -31.81
C ALA A 229 -34.46 -20.26 -33.14
N ALA A 230 -33.32 -20.78 -33.59
CA ALA A 230 -32.78 -20.53 -34.93
C ALA A 230 -33.61 -21.27 -35.98
N PRO A 231 -33.90 -20.66 -37.15
CA PRO A 231 -34.38 -21.38 -38.32
C PRO A 231 -33.24 -22.18 -38.97
N ALA A 232 -33.58 -23.40 -39.41
CA ALA A 232 -32.68 -24.36 -40.03
C ALA A 232 -32.06 -23.83 -41.33
N ALA A 233 -30.74 -23.96 -41.45
CA ALA A 233 -29.99 -23.86 -42.70
C ALA A 233 -29.38 -25.24 -43.08
N PRO A 234 -29.25 -25.56 -44.37
CA PRO A 234 -28.94 -26.90 -44.89
C PRO A 234 -27.46 -27.31 -44.69
N PRO A 235 -27.15 -28.63 -44.80
CA PRO A 235 -25.87 -29.20 -44.35
C PRO A 235 -24.72 -28.88 -45.31
N GLN A 236 -23.56 -28.51 -44.76
CA GLN A 236 -22.27 -28.54 -45.46
C GLN A 236 -21.55 -29.88 -45.19
N PRO A 237 -20.87 -30.46 -46.20
CA PRO A 237 -20.16 -31.73 -46.08
C PRO A 237 -18.80 -31.60 -45.41
N ASP A 238 -18.39 -32.65 -44.71
CA ASP A 238 -17.10 -32.80 -44.02
C ASP A 238 -15.89 -32.62 -44.95
N PRO A 239 -14.80 -31.97 -44.49
CA PRO A 239 -13.47 -32.19 -45.01
C PRO A 239 -12.63 -33.10 -44.09
N GLU A 240 -12.03 -34.10 -44.73
CA GLU A 240 -11.01 -35.03 -44.21
C GLU A 240 -9.69 -34.34 -43.77
N PRO A 241 -8.84 -35.04 -42.98
CA PRO A 241 -7.69 -34.44 -42.29
C PRO A 241 -6.40 -34.52 -43.12
N VAL A 242 -5.55 -33.48 -43.05
CA VAL A 242 -4.15 -33.55 -43.51
C VAL A 242 -3.22 -32.67 -42.66
N SER A 243 -2.30 -33.37 -41.98
CA SER A 243 -0.85 -33.13 -41.83
C SER A 243 -0.27 -31.71 -41.67
N GLY A 244 0.51 -31.49 -40.59
CA GLY A 244 1.50 -30.40 -40.45
C GLY A 244 2.77 -30.61 -41.30
N PRO A 245 3.97 -30.04 -40.98
CA PRO A 245 4.37 -29.10 -39.91
C PRO A 245 5.29 -27.93 -40.40
N SER A 246 5.98 -27.25 -39.45
CA SER A 246 7.13 -26.31 -39.62
C SER A 246 6.72 -24.84 -39.90
N TRP A 247 7.25 -23.80 -39.23
CA TRP A 247 8.66 -23.42 -39.11
C TRP A 247 8.97 -22.49 -37.91
N MET A 248 10.18 -22.71 -37.39
CA MET A 248 11.16 -21.88 -36.67
C MET A 248 10.86 -20.43 -36.22
N GLU A 249 11.19 -20.21 -34.93
CA GLU A 249 12.10 -19.18 -34.38
C GLU A 249 12.51 -17.99 -35.24
N GLU A 250 12.34 -16.78 -34.69
CA GLU A 250 13.38 -15.74 -34.78
C GLU A 250 13.30 -14.73 -33.63
N ALA A 251 14.40 -14.63 -32.88
CA ALA A 251 14.74 -13.54 -31.98
C ALA A 251 15.90 -12.73 -32.59
N PRO A 252 16.05 -11.44 -32.24
CA PRO A 252 17.40 -10.89 -32.11
C PRO A 252 17.55 -10.08 -30.81
N GLN A 253 18.47 -10.49 -29.93
CA GLN A 253 19.88 -10.06 -29.84
C GLN A 253 20.10 -8.79 -28.99
N THR A 254 20.51 -9.04 -27.74
CA THR A 254 21.16 -8.11 -26.83
C THR A 254 22.64 -7.95 -27.22
N GLY A 255 23.11 -6.72 -27.36
CA GLY A 255 24.54 -6.39 -27.46
C GLY A 255 25.06 -5.80 -26.14
N PRO A 256 26.31 -6.07 -25.73
CA PRO A 256 26.88 -5.55 -24.49
C PRO A 256 27.49 -4.16 -24.72
N SER A 257 27.10 -3.17 -23.92
CA SER A 257 27.86 -1.92 -23.75
C SER A 257 28.05 -1.69 -22.26
N ASP A 258 29.03 -2.40 -21.71
CA ASP A 258 29.44 -2.36 -20.31
C ASP A 258 30.86 -1.78 -20.22
N SER A 259 30.98 -0.52 -20.62
CA SER A 259 32.16 0.31 -20.34
C SER A 259 31.67 1.71 -20.01
N LEU A 260 31.58 1.99 -18.71
CA LEU A 260 31.29 3.32 -18.20
C LEU A 260 32.26 4.32 -18.83
N ASN A 261 31.72 5.40 -19.37
CA ASN A 261 32.51 6.42 -20.05
C ASN A 261 33.33 7.19 -19.00
N ASP A 262 34.50 7.73 -19.35
CA ASP A 262 35.41 8.39 -18.38
C ASP A 262 34.70 9.53 -17.59
N ASN A 263 33.71 10.16 -18.21
CA ASN A 263 32.87 11.19 -17.58
C ASN A 263 31.98 10.66 -16.44
N GLU A 264 31.51 9.41 -16.53
CA GLU A 264 30.67 8.79 -15.50
C GLU A 264 31.50 8.41 -14.27
N LEU A 265 32.75 8.00 -14.48
CA LEU A 265 33.69 7.72 -13.39
C LEU A 265 34.05 8.99 -12.60
N ASP A 266 34.26 10.11 -13.29
CA ASP A 266 34.53 11.40 -12.62
C ASP A 266 33.32 11.89 -11.81
N LEU A 267 32.10 11.69 -12.32
CA LEU A 267 30.87 12.06 -11.62
C LEU A 267 30.66 11.24 -10.34
N LEU A 268 30.91 9.92 -10.41
CA LEU A 268 30.80 9.02 -9.25
C LEU A 268 31.79 9.39 -8.15
N ARG A 269 33.03 9.75 -8.53
CA ARG A 269 34.05 10.21 -7.58
C ARG A 269 33.64 11.51 -6.88
N GLN A 270 33.04 12.45 -7.61
CA GLN A 270 32.55 13.71 -7.03
C GLN A 270 31.42 13.49 -6.02
N LEU A 271 30.47 12.59 -6.32
CA LEU A 271 29.36 12.23 -5.42
C LEU A 271 29.86 11.55 -4.15
N GLN A 272 30.86 10.67 -4.25
CA GLN A 272 31.47 10.04 -3.08
C GLN A 272 32.16 11.05 -2.15
N GLU A 273 32.86 12.04 -2.69
CA GLU A 273 33.47 13.11 -1.89
C GLU A 273 32.41 14.01 -1.21
N GLU A 274 31.26 14.23 -1.85
CA GLU A 274 30.18 15.01 -1.25
C GLU A 274 29.49 14.28 -0.09
N LEU A 275 29.24 12.98 -0.24
CA LEU A 275 28.64 12.15 0.81
C LEU A 275 29.53 12.05 2.04
N ALA A 276 30.84 11.83 1.84
CA ALA A 276 31.81 11.78 2.95
C ALA A 276 31.89 13.11 3.73
N ARG A 277 31.65 14.24 3.05
CA ARG A 277 31.62 15.56 3.70
C ARG A 277 30.36 15.78 4.55
N ARG A 278 29.22 15.22 4.15
CA ARG A 278 27.96 15.34 4.90
C ARG A 278 27.94 14.47 6.15
N GLU A 279 28.50 13.26 6.07
CA GLU A 279 28.58 12.35 7.22
C GLU A 279 29.44 12.93 8.37
N GLN A 280 30.45 13.72 8.06
CA GLN A 280 31.26 14.41 9.06
C GLN A 280 30.55 15.60 9.74
N ALA A 281 29.48 16.13 9.15
CA ALA A 281 28.77 17.29 9.67
C ALA A 281 27.65 16.96 10.66
N ASP A 282 27.05 15.76 10.59
CA ASP A 282 25.85 15.40 11.37
C ASP A 282 26.12 14.74 12.75
N GLY A 283 27.38 14.58 13.14
CA GLY A 283 27.78 13.82 14.34
C GLY A 283 27.59 14.47 15.72
N ALA A 284 26.83 15.56 15.88
CA ALA A 284 26.85 16.36 17.13
C ALA A 284 25.49 16.92 17.60
N ALA A 285 24.56 16.06 18.03
CA ALA A 285 23.58 16.41 19.08
C ALA A 285 22.85 15.16 19.66
N PRO A 286 22.75 15.00 20.99
CA PRO A 286 21.89 13.99 21.61
C PRO A 286 20.50 14.56 21.92
N GLN A 287 19.42 13.81 21.64
CA GLN A 287 18.08 14.12 22.14
C GLN A 287 17.68 13.21 23.32
N PRO A 288 16.96 13.75 24.34
CA PRO A 288 16.52 13.01 25.52
C PRO A 288 15.12 12.40 25.34
N GLY A 289 14.94 11.23 25.97
CA GLY A 289 13.76 10.39 25.84
C GLY A 289 12.55 10.81 26.67
N TRP A 290 11.38 10.36 26.20
CA TRP A 290 10.10 10.42 26.91
C TRP A 290 9.38 9.07 26.76
N GLN A 291 9.19 8.39 27.89
CA GLN A 291 8.43 7.16 28.05
C GLN A 291 6.99 7.49 28.46
N GLY A 292 6.01 6.88 27.80
CA GLY A 292 4.58 7.03 28.11
C GLY A 292 3.78 5.80 27.67
N ASP A 293 3.24 5.12 28.67
CA ASP A 293 2.58 3.81 28.65
C ASP A 293 1.16 3.84 28.05
N LEU A 294 0.55 2.66 27.81
CA LEU A 294 -0.89 2.33 27.65
C LEU A 294 -1.39 1.64 26.35
N SER A 295 -1.75 0.37 26.54
CA SER A 295 -2.45 -0.58 25.67
C SER A 295 -3.88 -0.17 25.25
N GLY A 296 -4.32 -0.58 24.06
CA GLY A 296 -5.71 -0.49 23.57
C GLY A 296 -6.01 -1.63 22.58
N GLY A 297 -7.16 -2.29 22.74
CA GLY A 297 -7.47 -3.57 22.07
C GLY A 297 -8.13 -3.49 20.69
N ASN A 298 -8.06 -4.63 20.00
CA ASN A 298 -8.35 -4.89 18.58
C ASN A 298 -9.87 -5.10 18.31
N HIS A 299 -10.51 -4.28 17.46
CA HIS A 299 -11.90 -4.45 16.99
C HIS A 299 -12.00 -4.17 15.47
N PRO A 300 -12.69 -5.01 14.68
CA PRO A 300 -12.89 -4.80 13.24
C PRO A 300 -13.78 -3.56 12.96
N PHE A 301 -13.41 -2.77 11.95
CA PHE A 301 -13.95 -1.43 11.68
C PHE A 301 -15.15 -1.44 10.72
N ASP A 302 -16.19 -0.66 11.04
CA ASP A 302 -17.33 -0.40 10.16
C ASP A 302 -17.19 0.99 9.50
N TRP A 303 -17.01 0.99 8.18
CA TRP A 303 -16.83 2.20 7.36
C TRP A 303 -18.02 3.16 7.40
N HIS A 304 -19.23 2.68 7.71
CA HIS A 304 -20.41 3.53 7.79
C HIS A 304 -20.43 4.37 9.08
N GLU A 305 -19.78 3.90 10.16
CA GLU A 305 -19.72 4.63 11.43
C GLU A 305 -18.71 5.79 11.38
N ALA A 306 -17.66 5.69 10.56
CA ALA A 306 -16.73 6.79 10.33
C ALA A 306 -17.43 8.03 9.72
N ASN A 307 -18.43 7.82 8.86
CA ASN A 307 -19.18 8.89 8.22
C ASN A 307 -20.22 9.56 9.12
N THR A 308 -20.52 9.01 10.29
CA THR A 308 -21.49 9.60 11.24
C THR A 308 -20.83 10.35 12.39
N MET A 309 -19.49 10.40 12.43
CA MET A 309 -18.72 11.07 13.48
C MET A 309 -17.84 12.19 12.93
N VAL A 310 -17.97 13.40 13.48
CA VAL A 310 -17.04 14.51 13.27
C VAL A 310 -16.33 14.76 14.60
N ASN A 311 -15.00 14.66 14.64
CA ASN A 311 -14.19 14.81 15.86
C ASN A 311 -14.59 13.87 17.03
N GLY A 312 -15.07 12.66 16.73
CA GLY A 312 -15.51 11.70 17.76
C GLY A 312 -16.84 12.04 18.43
N VAL A 313 -17.61 12.99 17.87
CA VAL A 313 -18.98 13.30 18.30
C VAL A 313 -19.95 12.79 17.24
N PRO A 314 -20.95 11.96 17.61
CA PRO A 314 -21.96 11.51 16.66
C PRO A 314 -22.82 12.68 16.17
N LEU A 315 -23.02 12.76 14.86
CA LEU A 315 -23.93 13.70 14.23
C LEU A 315 -25.37 13.36 14.65
N GLN A 316 -25.96 14.14 15.56
CA GLN A 316 -27.38 14.03 15.86
C GLN A 316 -28.20 14.37 14.61
N PRO A 317 -29.20 13.55 14.23
CA PRO A 317 -30.11 13.92 13.15
C PRO A 317 -30.87 15.21 13.54
N PRO A 318 -31.18 16.10 12.59
CA PRO A 318 -31.88 17.33 12.89
C PRO A 318 -33.24 17.02 13.51
N ASP A 319 -33.47 17.53 14.73
CA ASP A 319 -34.76 17.50 15.39
C ASP A 319 -35.84 18.03 14.43
N GLN A 320 -36.75 17.15 14.01
CA GLN A 320 -37.99 17.55 13.37
C GLN A 320 -38.84 18.26 14.43
N ARG A 321 -38.69 19.58 14.51
CA ARG A 321 -39.67 20.43 15.20
C ARG A 321 -40.95 20.44 14.37
N SER A 322 -41.98 19.77 14.87
CA SER A 322 -43.40 20.05 14.60
C SER A 322 -44.04 20.49 15.91
#